data_AF-A0A4Q5SI42-F1
#
_entry.id   AF-A0A4Q5SI42-F1
#
_cell.length_a   1.000
_cell.length_b   1.000
_cell.length_c   1.000
_cell.angle_alpha   90.00
_cell.angle_beta   90.00
_cell.angle_gamma   90.00
#
_symmetry.space_group_name_H-M   'P 1'
#
loop_
_entity.id
_entity.type
_entity.pdbx_description
1 polymer ?
#
loop_
_entity_poly.entity_id
_entity_poly.type
_entity_poly.pdbx_seq_one_letter_code
_entity_poly.pdbx_strand_id
1 'polypeptide(L)'
;MGGCDKFRCDWNANYTATTQADAGNITGKYTLSSFSKKVMEYDGKYKKISTSYLELSRNGTYKIINAPDWLIDESGNSSQKYFTKNGKWQITCDGKRCLLQLKGIAEGNIFFKSNNKYLILLVVGDTDNCRSMVYVK
;
A
#
# COMPACT_ATOMS: atom_id res chain seq x y z
N MET A 1 -26.74 -8.22 -13.53
CA MET A 1 -25.90 -7.98 -12.34
C MET A 1 -24.84 -9.06 -12.30
N GLY A 2 -23.55 -8.72 -12.43
CA GLY A 2 -22.49 -9.73 -12.41
C GLY A 2 -21.26 -9.27 -13.17
N GLY A 3 -20.39 -8.53 -12.48
CA GLY A 3 -19.14 -8.03 -13.04
C GLY A 3 -18.27 -7.44 -11.96
N CYS A 4 -18.01 -8.21 -10.88
CA CYS A 4 -16.95 -7.85 -9.95
C CYS A 4 -15.60 -8.23 -10.59
N ASP A 5 -14.72 -7.24 -10.60
CA ASP A 5 -13.40 -7.15 -11.20
C ASP A 5 -12.58 -8.44 -11.37
N LYS A 6 -11.87 -8.50 -12.50
CA LYS A 6 -10.84 -9.51 -12.81
C LYS A 6 -9.70 -9.58 -11.78
N PHE A 7 -9.64 -8.62 -10.85
CA PHE A 7 -8.77 -8.61 -9.68
C PHE A 7 -9.64 -8.63 -8.43
N ARG A 8 -10.22 -9.79 -8.10
CA ARG A 8 -10.70 -10.02 -6.74
C ARG A 8 -9.58 -9.62 -5.77
N CYS A 9 -9.96 -9.09 -4.60
CA CYS A 9 -9.10 -8.64 -3.50
C CYS A 9 -8.15 -9.75 -2.93
N ASP A 10 -7.76 -10.75 -3.71
CA ASP A 10 -6.97 -11.94 -3.40
C ASP A 10 -5.48 -11.66 -3.08
N TRP A 11 -5.06 -10.39 -3.10
CA TRP A 11 -3.72 -10.01 -2.64
C TRP A 11 -3.48 -10.37 -1.17
N ASN A 12 -4.56 -10.58 -0.40
CA ASN A 12 -4.54 -10.94 1.02
C ASN A 12 -4.73 -12.44 1.30
N ALA A 13 -4.83 -13.31 0.29
CA ALA A 13 -5.26 -14.71 0.45
C ALA A 13 -4.43 -15.56 1.44
N ASN A 14 -3.27 -15.05 1.90
CA ASN A 14 -2.41 -15.68 2.90
C ASN A 14 -1.90 -14.70 3.97
N TYR A 15 -2.61 -13.59 4.19
CA TYR A 15 -2.22 -12.52 5.10
C TYR A 15 -3.33 -12.29 6.11
N THR A 16 -2.97 -12.17 7.39
CA THR A 16 -3.89 -11.79 8.45
C THR A 16 -3.68 -10.32 8.82
N ALA A 17 -4.77 -9.62 9.11
CA ALA A 17 -4.68 -8.27 9.65
C ALA A 17 -3.94 -8.35 10.99
N THR A 18 -2.92 -7.51 11.16
CA THR A 18 -2.17 -7.51 12.41
C THR A 18 -2.94 -6.71 13.45
N THR A 19 -3.16 -7.29 14.63
CA THR A 19 -3.82 -6.61 15.77
C THR A 19 -2.82 -5.85 16.63
N GLN A 20 -1.53 -6.17 16.47
CA GLN A 20 -0.39 -5.48 17.08
C GLN A 20 0.70 -5.28 16.01
N ALA A 21 1.34 -4.13 16.01
CA ALA A 21 2.48 -3.86 15.14
C ALA A 21 3.55 -3.13 15.95
N ASP A 22 4.73 -3.73 16.02
CA ASP A 22 5.91 -3.06 16.57
C ASP A 22 6.59 -2.24 15.46
N ALA A 23 6.84 -0.96 15.76
CA ALA A 23 7.61 -0.05 14.91
C ALA A 23 8.95 -0.67 14.50
N GLY A 24 9.63 -1.39 15.40
CA GLY A 24 10.88 -2.09 15.09
C GLY A 24 10.74 -3.09 13.94
N ASN A 25 9.69 -3.90 13.98
CA ASN A 25 9.45 -4.98 13.02
C ASN A 25 8.95 -4.50 11.65
N ILE A 26 8.14 -3.44 11.63
CA ILE A 26 7.60 -2.87 10.39
C ILE A 26 8.56 -1.90 9.68
N THR A 27 9.70 -1.56 10.30
CA THR A 27 10.71 -0.72 9.62
C THR A 27 11.45 -1.51 8.56
N GLY A 28 11.90 -0.82 7.52
CA GLY A 28 12.64 -1.40 6.40
C GLY A 28 12.13 -0.93 5.05
N LYS A 29 12.66 -1.56 4.00
CA LYS A 29 12.33 -1.27 2.61
C LYS A 29 11.31 -2.28 2.08
N TYR A 30 10.26 -1.75 1.49
CA TYR A 30 9.19 -2.48 0.85
C TYR A 30 9.19 -2.16 -0.65
N THR A 31 8.86 -3.15 -1.46
CA THR A 31 8.76 -3.00 -2.92
C THR A 31 7.32 -3.21 -3.36
N LEU A 32 6.89 -2.45 -4.35
CA LEU A 32 5.58 -2.64 -4.95
C LEU A 32 5.41 -4.06 -5.50
N SER A 33 4.36 -4.74 -5.04
CA SER A 33 4.09 -6.12 -5.38
C SER A 33 3.77 -6.31 -6.87
N SER A 34 3.96 -7.53 -7.38
CA SER A 34 3.53 -7.90 -8.73
C SER A 34 2.01 -7.78 -8.91
N PHE A 35 1.21 -7.95 -7.84
CA PHE A 35 -0.23 -7.72 -7.89
C PHE A 35 -0.54 -6.26 -8.22
N SER A 36 0.05 -5.32 -7.48
CA SER A 36 -0.19 -3.89 -7.72
C SER A 36 0.36 -3.42 -9.04
N LYS A 37 1.43 -4.03 -9.57
CA LYS A 37 1.88 -3.77 -10.94
C LYS A 37 0.80 -4.15 -11.96
N LYS A 38 0.12 -5.29 -11.79
CA LYS A 38 -1.02 -5.64 -12.67
C LYS A 38 -2.16 -4.61 -12.51
N VAL A 39 -2.53 -4.24 -11.29
CA VAL A 39 -3.56 -3.21 -11.07
C VAL A 39 -3.18 -1.89 -11.76
N MET A 40 -1.92 -1.47 -11.67
CA MET A 40 -1.40 -0.29 -12.40
C MET A 40 -1.54 -0.42 -13.91
N GLU A 41 -1.23 -1.58 -14.47
CA GLU A 41 -1.34 -1.83 -15.92
C GLU A 41 -2.80 -1.79 -16.39
N TYR A 42 -3.68 -2.52 -15.72
CA TYR A 42 -5.08 -2.69 -16.12
C TYR A 42 -5.95 -1.48 -15.80
N ASP A 43 -5.94 -1.02 -14.55
CA ASP A 43 -6.84 0.05 -14.08
C ASP A 43 -6.19 1.43 -14.25
N GLY A 44 -4.91 1.52 -13.89
CA GLY A 44 -4.14 2.76 -13.94
C GLY A 44 -3.65 3.11 -15.35
N LYS A 45 -3.74 2.16 -16.30
CA LYS A 45 -3.28 2.27 -17.70
C LYS A 45 -1.81 2.62 -17.86
N TYR A 46 -0.98 2.21 -16.90
CA TYR A 46 0.46 2.45 -16.93
C TYR A 46 1.14 1.54 -17.97
N LYS A 47 1.78 2.12 -18.99
CA LYS A 47 2.49 1.36 -20.03
C LYS A 47 3.87 0.85 -19.61
N LYS A 48 4.55 1.58 -18.72
CA LYS A 48 5.88 1.23 -18.20
C LYS A 48 5.89 1.46 -16.70
N ILE A 49 5.97 0.38 -15.93
CA ILE A 49 5.89 0.45 -14.48
C ILE A 49 7.30 0.51 -13.88
N SER A 50 7.68 1.69 -13.40
CA SER A 50 8.93 1.89 -12.66
C SER A 50 8.95 1.06 -11.37
N THR A 51 10.13 0.71 -10.90
CA THR A 51 10.24 0.09 -9.58
C THR A 51 9.93 1.15 -8.51
N SER A 52 8.89 0.87 -7.73
CA SER A 52 8.43 1.71 -6.63
C SER A 52 8.84 1.12 -5.28
N TYR A 53 9.25 1.99 -4.37
CA TYR A 53 9.72 1.62 -3.04
C TYR A 53 9.05 2.46 -1.97
N LEU A 54 8.73 1.82 -0.85
CA LEU A 54 8.36 2.47 0.41
C LEU A 54 9.39 2.07 1.45
N GLU A 55 10.05 3.04 2.06
CA GLU A 55 10.99 2.84 3.15
C GLU A 55 10.44 3.47 4.43
N LEU A 56 10.36 2.67 5.50
CA LEU A 56 9.96 3.11 6.83
C LEU A 56 11.18 3.06 7.76
N SER A 57 11.55 4.21 8.30
CA SER A 57 12.68 4.37 9.22
C SER A 57 12.23 4.33 10.68
N ARG A 58 13.07 3.80 11.57
CA ARG A 58 12.77 3.66 13.01
C ARG A 58 12.48 4.97 13.75
N ASN A 59 12.97 6.10 13.22
CA ASN A 59 12.71 7.44 13.74
C ASN A 59 11.34 8.02 13.32
N GLY A 60 10.44 7.18 12.77
CA GLY A 60 9.11 7.59 12.32
C GLY A 60 9.08 8.37 11.00
N THR A 61 10.17 8.37 10.21
CA THR A 61 10.16 8.96 8.86
C THR A 61 9.92 7.92 7.78
N TYR A 62 9.23 8.30 6.70
CA TYR A 62 9.10 7.47 5.51
C TYR A 62 9.72 8.15 4.29
N LYS A 63 10.11 7.34 3.31
CA LYS A 63 10.43 7.75 1.96
C LYS A 63 9.69 6.84 0.97
N ILE A 64 8.92 7.42 0.07
CA ILE A 64 8.29 6.69 -1.03
C ILE A 64 8.87 7.21 -2.35
N ILE A 65 9.24 6.31 -3.25
CA ILE A 65 9.92 6.62 -4.50
C ILE A 65 9.15 5.98 -5.65
N ASN A 66 8.94 6.74 -6.73
CA ASN A 66 8.20 6.29 -7.92
C ASN A 66 6.84 5.69 -7.60
N ALA A 67 6.14 6.23 -6.60
CA ALA A 67 4.79 5.81 -6.31
C ALA A 67 3.82 6.36 -7.37
N PRO A 68 2.80 5.58 -7.76
CA PRO A 68 1.77 6.07 -8.68
C PRO A 68 0.96 7.21 -8.06
N ASP A 69 0.70 8.24 -8.85
CA ASP A 69 0.00 9.47 -8.45
C ASP A 69 -1.39 9.27 -7.84
N TRP A 70 -2.09 8.19 -8.20
CA TRP A 70 -3.40 7.87 -7.62
C TRP A 70 -3.40 7.65 -6.09
N LEU A 71 -2.22 7.49 -5.45
CA LEU A 71 -2.09 7.36 -4.00
C LEU A 71 -2.23 8.71 -3.28
N ILE A 72 -2.16 9.81 -4.02
CA ILE A 72 -2.33 11.17 -3.51
C ILE A 72 -3.54 11.87 -4.15
N ASP A 73 -4.29 11.15 -4.99
CA ASP A 73 -5.55 11.61 -5.57
C ASP A 73 -6.70 11.00 -4.77
N GLU A 74 -7.47 11.85 -4.09
CA GLU A 74 -8.59 11.42 -3.23
C GLU A 74 -9.70 10.69 -4.02
N SER A 75 -9.83 10.97 -5.32
CA SER A 75 -10.75 10.26 -6.21
C SER A 75 -10.16 8.96 -6.77
N GLY A 76 -8.89 8.66 -6.47
CA GLY A 76 -8.18 7.48 -6.94
C GLY A 76 -7.93 7.48 -8.46
N ASN A 77 -7.94 8.65 -9.10
CA ASN A 77 -7.68 8.77 -10.53
C ASN A 77 -6.19 8.66 -10.83
N SER A 78 -5.86 7.98 -11.92
CA SER A 78 -4.49 7.88 -12.44
C SER A 78 -4.28 8.89 -13.56
N SER A 79 -3.31 9.79 -13.41
CA SER A 79 -2.76 10.57 -14.54
C SER A 79 -1.51 9.91 -15.14
N GLN A 80 -1.26 8.64 -14.79
CA GLN A 80 -0.10 7.85 -15.24
C GLN A 80 1.24 8.50 -14.86
N LYS A 81 1.25 9.27 -13.76
CA LYS A 81 2.44 9.95 -13.25
C LYS A 81 2.98 9.26 -12.01
N TYR A 82 4.25 9.55 -11.75
CA TYR A 82 4.94 9.08 -10.56
C TYR A 82 5.27 10.25 -9.65
N PHE A 83 5.26 10.00 -8.35
CA PHE A 83 5.75 10.94 -7.36
C PHE A 83 6.76 10.29 -6.42
N THR A 84 7.57 11.14 -5.79
CA THR A 84 8.49 10.78 -4.71
C THR A 84 8.23 11.73 -3.56
N LYS A 85 8.10 11.20 -2.34
CA LYS A 85 7.79 12.01 -1.16
C LYS A 85 8.46 11.44 0.09
N ASN A 86 8.77 12.33 1.02
CA ASN A 86 9.23 11.99 2.34
C ASN A 86 8.29 12.62 3.37
N GLY A 87 8.16 12.00 4.54
CA GLY A 87 7.31 12.52 5.59
C GLY A 87 7.42 11.74 6.88
N LYS A 88 6.42 11.91 7.73
CA LYS A 88 6.27 11.16 8.98
C LYS A 88 5.22 10.07 8.81
N TRP A 89 5.45 8.93 9.45
CA TRP A 89 4.48 7.86 9.56
C TRP A 89 4.15 7.59 11.02
N GLN A 90 2.95 7.06 11.24
CA GLN A 90 2.51 6.57 12.55
C GLN A 90 1.64 5.33 12.40
N ILE A 91 1.52 4.56 13.48
CA ILE A 91 0.66 3.39 13.54
C ILE A 91 -0.41 3.63 14.59
N THR A 92 -1.65 3.27 14.25
CA THR A 92 -2.76 3.21 15.19
C THR A 92 -3.37 1.81 15.14
N CYS A 93 -3.55 1.15 16.29
CA CYS A 93 -4.18 -0.15 16.37
C CYS A 93 -5.46 -0.07 17.21
N ASP A 94 -6.57 -0.65 16.74
CA ASP A 94 -7.89 -0.62 17.40
C ASP A 94 -8.26 -1.96 18.05
N GLY A 95 -7.28 -2.86 18.21
CA GLY A 95 -7.47 -4.22 18.72
C GLY A 95 -7.98 -5.22 17.68
N LYS A 96 -8.48 -4.76 16.52
CA LYS A 96 -8.88 -5.60 15.39
C LYS A 96 -7.89 -5.53 14.24
N ARG A 97 -7.29 -4.36 14.02
CA ARG A 97 -6.28 -4.10 12.98
C ARG A 97 -5.35 -2.96 13.37
N CYS A 98 -4.20 -2.91 12.70
CA CYS A 98 -3.31 -1.77 12.74
C CYS A 98 -3.32 -1.04 11.39
N LEU A 99 -3.42 0.29 11.46
CA LEU A 99 -3.35 1.21 10.34
C LEU A 99 -2.01 1.95 10.38
N LEU A 100 -1.33 2.00 9.24
CA LEU A 100 -0.19 2.85 8.97
C LEU A 100 -0.69 4.12 8.28
N GLN A 101 -0.46 5.27 8.89
CA GLN A 101 -0.74 6.55 8.26
C GLN A 101 0.57 7.16 7.73
N LEU A 102 0.63 7.42 6.43
CA LEU A 102 1.72 8.17 5.80
C LEU A 102 1.28 9.62 5.62
N LYS A 103 1.80 10.55 6.44
CA LYS A 103 1.34 11.94 6.42
C LYS A 103 1.44 12.55 5.01
N GLY A 104 0.28 13.00 4.50
CA GLY A 104 0.15 13.63 3.19
C GLY A 104 0.20 12.67 2.00
N ILE A 105 -0.02 11.37 2.19
CA ILE A 105 -0.24 10.43 1.09
C ILE A 105 -1.56 9.71 1.28
N ALA A 106 -1.53 8.61 2.02
CA ALA A 106 -2.63 7.70 2.19
C ALA A 106 -2.48 6.97 3.51
N GLU A 107 -3.58 6.38 3.95
CA GLU A 107 -3.59 5.40 5.01
C GLU A 107 -3.52 3.99 4.41
N GLY A 108 -2.96 3.08 5.19
CA GLY A 108 -2.86 1.69 4.78
C GLY A 108 -3.02 0.72 5.93
N ASN A 109 -3.57 -0.45 5.62
CA ASN A 109 -3.65 -1.53 6.58
C ASN A 109 -2.30 -2.26 6.62
N ILE A 110 -1.86 -2.62 7.83
CA ILE A 110 -0.68 -3.46 8.03
C ILE A 110 -1.14 -4.91 8.13
N PHE A 111 -0.60 -5.74 7.26
CA PHE A 111 -0.83 -7.17 7.27
C PHE A 111 0.46 -7.93 7.60
N PHE A 112 0.28 -9.06 8.26
CA PHE A 112 1.35 -9.96 8.62
C PHE A 112 1.14 -11.32 7.96
N LYS A 113 2.22 -11.88 7.44
CA LYS A 113 2.27 -13.29 7.03
C LYS A 113 3.06 -14.06 8.08
N SER A 114 2.60 -15.27 8.38
CA SER A 114 3.18 -16.20 9.38
C SER A 114 4.69 -16.51 9.23
N ASN A 115 5.35 -16.03 8.17
CA ASN A 115 6.79 -16.13 7.95
C ASN A 115 7.55 -14.81 8.22
N ASN A 116 7.07 -13.96 9.13
CA ASN A 116 7.66 -12.65 9.46
C ASN A 116 7.72 -11.64 8.29
N LYS A 117 6.93 -11.85 7.23
CA LYS A 117 6.83 -10.87 6.13
C LYS A 117 5.66 -9.94 6.37
N TYR A 118 5.97 -8.66 6.51
CA TYR A 118 4.97 -7.61 6.56
C TYR A 118 4.56 -7.19 5.16
N LEU A 119 3.28 -6.89 5.02
CA LEU A 119 2.67 -6.30 3.84
C LEU A 119 1.98 -5.01 4.26
N ILE A 120 2.25 -3.94 3.53
CA ILE A 120 1.59 -2.65 3.71
C ILE A 120 0.63 -2.48 2.55
N LEU A 121 -0.66 -2.45 2.85
CA LEU A 121 -1.70 -2.17 1.88
C LEU A 121 -2.07 -0.69 1.98
N LEU A 122 -1.54 0.15 1.10
CA LEU A 122 -1.98 1.54 0.98
C LEU A 122 -3.27 1.59 0.17
N VAL A 123 -4.31 2.20 0.72
CA VAL A 123 -5.60 2.36 0.04
C VAL A 123 -5.48 3.44 -1.05
N VAL A 124 -6.16 3.23 -2.19
CA VAL A 124 -6.24 4.20 -3.29
C VAL A 124 -7.70 4.60 -3.47
N GLY A 125 -8.00 5.90 -3.32
CA GLY A 125 -9.37 6.41 -3.40
C GLY A 125 -10.30 5.77 -2.35
N ASP A 126 -11.57 5.59 -2.72
CA ASP A 126 -12.58 4.96 -1.86
C ASP A 126 -12.34 3.44 -1.70
N THR A 127 -12.45 2.96 -0.46
CA THR A 127 -12.21 1.57 -0.06
C THR A 127 -13.13 0.56 -0.74
N ASP A 128 -14.28 1.00 -1.25
CA ASP A 128 -15.30 0.13 -1.83
C ASP A 128 -14.90 -0.48 -3.18
N ASN A 129 -13.88 0.07 -3.85
CA ASN A 129 -13.49 -0.34 -5.20
C ASN A 129 -12.35 -1.36 -5.26
N CYS A 130 -11.95 -2.00 -4.15
CA CYS A 130 -10.77 -2.91 -4.10
C CYS A 130 -9.46 -2.28 -4.66
N ARG A 131 -9.40 -0.96 -4.83
CA ARG A 131 -8.23 -0.24 -5.37
C ARG A 131 -7.24 -0.03 -4.24
N SER A 132 -6.13 -0.76 -4.28
CA SER A 132 -5.10 -0.67 -3.24
C SER A 132 -3.73 -1.02 -3.77
N MET A 133 -2.71 -0.30 -3.29
CA MET A 133 -1.31 -0.55 -3.59
C MET A 133 -0.67 -1.36 -2.45
N VAL A 134 -0.18 -2.53 -2.82
CA VAL A 134 0.44 -3.51 -1.94
C VAL A 134 1.95 -3.38 -2.05
N TYR A 135 2.57 -3.04 -0.92
CA TYR A 135 4.02 -3.00 -0.74
C TYR A 135 4.44 -4.18 0.15
N VAL A 136 5.44 -4.94 -0.30
CA VAL A 136 5.90 -6.17 0.37
C VAL A 136 7.37 -6.04 0.72
N LYS A 137 7.73 -6.49 1.93
CA LYS A 137 9.11 -6.58 2.42
C LYS A 137 9.78 -7.88 1.97
#